data_AF-A0A7J3MZ57-F1
#
_entry.id   AF-A0A7J3MZ57-F1
#
_cell.length_a   1.000
_cell.length_b   1.000
_cell.length_c   1.000
_cell.angle_alpha   90.00
_cell.angle_beta   90.00
_cell.angle_gamma   90.00
#
_symmetry.space_group_name_H-M   'P 1'
#
loop_
_entity.id
_entity.type
_entity.pdbx_description
1 polymer ?
#
loop_
_entity_poly.entity_id
_entity_poly.type
_entity_poly.pdbx_seq_one_letter_code
_entity_poly.pdbx_strand_id
1 'polypeptide(L)'
;MVKLKKLYEDEDVEVFKAPTEEELERLVKEYIKSAGRPLIWRELRERFSGIAGEDRLRKILIRLIERDEIVELPDGAFGLPGMDQNYVPRKTAKRVRPLVPSKFRSRWGSMAAKLRKTGLPLGEALKIFEKSGLRFSTDSLEHHEEFEESEYIEDEDLF
;
A
#
# COMPACT_ATOMS: atom_id res chain seq x y z
N MET A 1 9.11 -9.64 13.02
CA MET A 1 8.35 -9.12 14.18
C MET A 1 9.18 -8.01 14.81
N VAL A 2 8.97 -6.79 14.33
CA VAL A 2 9.64 -5.60 14.85
C VAL A 2 9.03 -5.26 16.22
N LYS A 3 9.84 -5.28 17.28
CA LYS A 3 9.42 -4.89 18.63
C LYS A 3 9.91 -3.47 18.92
N LEU A 4 9.03 -2.60 19.42
CA LEU A 4 9.42 -1.26 19.88
C LEU A 4 10.40 -1.39 21.05
N LYS A 5 11.44 -0.55 21.08
CA LYS A 5 12.42 -0.55 22.17
C LYS A 5 11.75 -0.06 23.46
N LYS A 6 11.61 -0.96 24.44
CA LYS A 6 11.12 -0.63 25.79
C LYS A 6 12.16 0.24 26.51
N LEU A 7 11.74 1.39 27.04
CA LEU A 7 12.58 2.33 27.76
C LEU A 7 12.39 2.24 29.26
N TYR A 8 11.17 1.92 29.70
CA TYR A 8 10.81 1.84 31.11
C TYR A 8 9.63 0.89 31.31
N GLU A 9 9.61 0.23 32.45
CA GLU A 9 8.55 -0.66 32.91
C GLU A 9 8.38 -0.47 34.42
N ASP A 10 7.16 -0.25 34.85
CA ASP A 10 6.72 -0.24 36.25
C ASP A 10 5.42 -1.05 36.38
N GLU A 11 4.86 -1.18 37.59
CA GLU A 11 3.65 -1.99 37.87
C GLU A 11 2.44 -1.57 37.01
N ASP A 12 2.32 -0.29 36.67
CA ASP A 12 1.17 0.28 35.94
C ASP A 12 1.52 0.87 34.56
N VAL A 13 2.80 1.07 34.23
CA VAL A 13 3.20 1.84 33.04
C VAL A 13 4.36 1.19 32.29
N GLU A 14 4.14 0.94 30.99
CA GLU A 14 5.18 0.59 30.04
C GLU A 14 5.47 1.78 29.11
N VAL A 15 6.74 2.22 29.04
CA VAL A 15 7.17 3.27 28.13
C VAL A 15 8.00 2.67 27.02
N PHE A 16 7.60 2.95 25.78
CA PHE A 16 8.32 2.54 24.59
C PHE A 16 8.90 3.76 23.87
N LYS A 17 10.05 3.59 23.23
CA LYS A 17 10.56 4.56 22.28
C LYS A 17 9.60 4.61 21.09
N ALA A 18 9.16 5.82 20.72
CA ALA A 18 8.38 6.01 19.51
C ALA A 18 9.16 5.49 18.29
N PRO A 19 8.51 4.78 17.35
CA PRO A 19 9.20 4.25 16.19
C PRO A 19 9.71 5.36 15.27
N THR A 20 10.81 5.09 14.57
CA THR A 20 11.24 5.89 13.42
C THR A 20 10.26 5.72 12.25
N GLU A 21 10.42 6.51 11.19
CA GLU A 21 9.56 6.38 10.00
C GLU A 21 9.77 5.02 9.31
N GLU A 22 11.02 4.55 9.26
CA GLU A 22 11.41 3.27 8.65
C GLU A 22 10.90 2.08 9.47
N GLU A 23 10.93 2.19 10.80
CA GLU A 23 10.34 1.18 11.69
C GLU A 23 8.83 1.11 11.53
N LEU A 24 8.17 2.27 11.40
CA LEU A 24 6.73 2.36 11.19
C LEU A 24 6.34 1.78 9.81
N GLU A 25 7.11 2.04 8.75
CA GLU A 25 6.93 1.42 7.43
C GLU A 25 6.95 -0.11 7.51
N ARG A 26 7.95 -0.67 8.23
CA ARG A 26 8.06 -2.12 8.44
C ARG A 26 6.87 -2.67 9.24
N LEU A 27 6.47 -1.99 10.31
CA LEU A 27 5.34 -2.41 11.14
C LEU A 27 4.02 -2.44 10.36
N VAL A 28 3.76 -1.43 9.51
CA VAL A 28 2.57 -1.38 8.65
C VAL A 28 2.54 -2.57 7.70
N LYS A 29 3.66 -2.86 7.02
CA LYS A 29 3.76 -4.01 6.12
C LYS A 29 3.60 -5.34 6.84
N GLU A 30 4.27 -5.52 7.98
CA GLU A 30 4.13 -6.74 8.81
C GLU A 30 2.69 -6.94 9.29
N TYR A 31 1.99 -5.84 9.62
CA TYR A 31 0.60 -5.92 10.04
C TYR A 31 -0.34 -6.32 8.91
N ILE A 32 -0.22 -5.72 7.72
CA ILE A 32 -1.01 -6.12 6.55
C ILE A 32 -0.70 -7.58 6.16
N LYS A 33 0.58 -7.97 6.21
CA LYS A 33 1.02 -9.35 5.94
C LYS A 33 0.39 -10.34 6.91
N SER A 34 0.44 -10.04 8.22
CA SER A 34 -0.08 -10.94 9.26
C SER A 34 -1.61 -11.01 9.28
N ALA A 35 -2.31 -9.96 8.87
CA ALA A 35 -3.75 -9.99 8.67
C ALA A 35 -4.17 -10.92 7.51
N GLY A 36 -3.27 -11.19 6.54
CA GLY A 36 -3.53 -12.07 5.40
C GLY A 36 -4.58 -11.54 4.42
N ARG A 37 -5.07 -10.32 4.62
CA ARG A 37 -6.08 -9.65 3.80
C ARG A 37 -5.81 -8.15 3.71
N PRO A 38 -6.32 -7.48 2.67
CA PRO A 38 -6.34 -6.02 2.64
C PRO A 38 -7.11 -5.43 3.84
N LEU A 39 -6.60 -4.32 4.36
CA LEU A 39 -7.10 -3.64 5.54
C LEU A 39 -7.62 -2.26 5.19
N ILE A 40 -8.71 -1.84 5.84
CA ILE A 40 -9.27 -0.52 5.59
C ILE A 40 -8.58 0.53 6.47
N TRP A 41 -8.64 1.80 6.04
CA TRP A 41 -8.05 2.92 6.80
C TRP A 41 -8.42 2.92 8.29
N ARG A 42 -9.68 2.61 8.62
CA ARG A 42 -10.14 2.55 10.02
C ARG A 42 -9.41 1.49 10.83
N GLU A 43 -9.19 0.30 10.27
CA GLU A 43 -8.48 -0.80 10.95
C GLU A 43 -7.01 -0.47 11.16
N LEU A 44 -6.37 0.17 10.17
CA LEU A 44 -4.99 0.65 10.32
C LEU A 44 -4.92 1.75 11.39
N ARG A 45 -5.81 2.73 11.34
CA ARG A 45 -5.85 3.82 12.33
C ARG A 45 -6.03 3.30 13.75
N GLU A 46 -6.97 2.38 13.96
CA GLU A 46 -7.24 1.80 15.27
C GLU A 46 -6.00 1.07 15.80
N ARG A 47 -5.36 0.26 14.96
CA ARG A 47 -4.16 -0.49 15.33
C ARG A 47 -2.97 0.41 15.67
N PHE A 48 -2.78 1.50 14.95
CA PHE A 48 -1.61 2.36 15.08
C PHE A 48 -1.84 3.59 15.96
N SER A 49 -3.05 3.82 16.48
CA SER A 49 -3.40 5.00 17.30
C SER A 49 -2.48 5.22 18.51
N GLY A 50 -2.03 4.15 19.16
CA GLY A 50 -1.08 4.19 20.28
C GLY A 50 0.40 4.23 19.87
N ILE A 51 0.71 4.10 18.58
CA ILE A 51 2.09 4.00 18.05
C ILE A 51 2.47 5.27 17.28
N ALA A 52 1.55 5.76 16.45
CA ALA A 52 1.77 6.90 15.57
C ALA A 52 0.48 7.70 15.36
N GLY A 53 0.61 9.02 15.27
CA GLY A 53 -0.48 9.90 14.88
C GLY A 53 -0.95 9.64 13.43
N GLU A 54 -2.20 10.00 13.15
CA GLU A 54 -2.84 9.72 11.85
C GLU A 54 -2.12 10.33 10.66
N ASP A 55 -1.62 11.55 10.79
CA ASP A 55 -0.89 12.24 9.73
C ASP A 55 0.43 11.52 9.41
N ARG A 56 1.08 10.98 10.44
CA ARG A 56 2.32 10.20 10.26
C ARG A 56 2.01 8.88 9.55
N LEU A 57 0.94 8.19 9.96
CA LEU A 57 0.49 6.98 9.26
C LEU A 57 0.12 7.27 7.80
N ARG A 58 -0.54 8.39 7.51
CA ARG A 58 -0.87 8.80 6.14
C ARG A 58 0.39 9.02 5.30
N LYS A 59 1.39 9.74 5.83
CA LYS A 59 2.69 9.95 5.16
C LYS A 59 3.38 8.63 4.84
N ILE A 60 3.39 7.70 5.79
CA ILE A 60 3.96 6.36 5.60
C ILE A 60 3.22 5.60 4.50
N LEU A 61 1.88 5.56 4.52
CA LEU A 61 1.11 4.89 3.47
C LEU A 61 1.36 5.49 2.10
N ILE A 62 1.46 6.82 1.98
CA ILE A 62 1.79 7.49 0.72
C ILE A 62 3.13 6.98 0.18
N ARG A 63 4.19 6.99 0.99
CA ARG A 63 5.52 6.50 0.58
C ARG A 63 5.50 5.04 0.16
N LEU A 64 4.81 4.19 0.92
CA LEU A 64 4.70 2.76 0.60
C LEU A 64 3.91 2.51 -0.70
N ILE A 65 2.92 3.34 -1.01
CA ILE A 65 2.17 3.26 -2.28
C ILE A 65 3.01 3.80 -3.43
N GLU A 66 3.77 4.87 -3.23
CA GLU A 66 4.66 5.43 -4.26
C GLU A 66 5.74 4.42 -4.68
N ARG A 67 6.28 3.65 -3.74
CA ARG A 67 7.25 2.56 -3.96
C ARG A 67 6.63 1.22 -4.38
N ASP A 68 5.32 1.19 -4.65
CA ASP A 68 4.56 -0.03 -5.00
C ASP A 68 4.66 -1.18 -3.97
N GLU A 69 5.06 -0.89 -2.73
CA GLU A 69 5.13 -1.87 -1.64
C GLU A 69 3.75 -2.14 -1.02
N ILE A 70 2.83 -1.19 -1.16
CA ILE A 70 1.42 -1.30 -0.78
C ILE A 70 0.55 -0.82 -1.93
N VAL A 71 -0.62 -1.42 -2.05
CA VAL A 71 -1.61 -1.16 -3.08
C VAL A 71 -2.86 -0.61 -2.43
N GLU A 72 -3.33 0.53 -2.92
CA GLU A 72 -4.66 1.03 -2.60
C GLU A 72 -5.70 0.39 -3.54
N LEU A 73 -6.70 -0.27 -2.96
CA LEU A 73 -7.74 -1.02 -3.67
C LEU A 73 -8.95 -0.14 -4.01
N PRO A 74 -9.84 -0.57 -4.94
CA PRO A 74 -10.94 0.25 -5.43
C PRO A 74 -11.93 0.76 -4.38
N ASP A 75 -12.01 0.11 -3.22
CA ASP A 75 -12.87 0.46 -2.08
C ASP A 75 -12.14 1.13 -0.90
N GLY A 76 -10.87 1.52 -1.11
CA GLY A 76 -10.05 2.25 -0.14
C GLY A 76 -9.42 1.36 0.92
N ALA A 77 -9.35 0.05 0.67
CA ALA A 77 -8.52 -0.86 1.44
C ALA A 77 -7.06 -0.81 0.95
N PHE A 78 -6.13 -1.18 1.82
CA PHE A 78 -4.70 -1.24 1.57
C PHE A 78 -4.26 -2.70 1.69
N GLY A 79 -3.60 -3.21 0.64
CA GLY A 79 -3.09 -4.57 0.61
C GLY A 79 -1.64 -4.60 0.15
N LEU A 80 -0.96 -5.71 0.37
CA LEU A 80 0.32 -5.97 -0.29
C LEU A 80 0.07 -6.29 -1.78
N PRO A 81 1.06 -6.09 -2.66
CA PRO A 81 1.01 -6.58 -4.03
C PRO A 81 0.61 -8.06 -4.08
N GLY A 82 -0.35 -8.41 -4.94
CA GLY A 82 -0.88 -9.76 -5.09
C GLY A 82 -2.10 -10.07 -4.20
N MET A 83 -2.31 -9.34 -3.10
CA MET A 83 -3.52 -9.52 -2.27
C MET A 83 -4.79 -9.03 -2.97
N ASP A 84 -4.65 -8.20 -4.00
CA ASP A 84 -5.75 -7.74 -4.83
C ASP A 84 -6.45 -8.88 -5.58
N GLN A 85 -5.72 -9.89 -6.05
CA GLN A 85 -6.28 -10.95 -6.91
C GLN A 85 -7.51 -11.65 -6.31
N ASN A 86 -7.43 -11.98 -5.02
CA ASN A 86 -8.47 -12.71 -4.29
C ASN A 86 -9.39 -11.80 -3.48
N TYR A 87 -9.17 -10.49 -3.49
CA TYR A 87 -9.95 -9.56 -2.70
C TYR A 87 -11.27 -9.22 -3.38
N VAL A 88 -12.36 -9.30 -2.63
CA VAL A 88 -13.69 -8.88 -3.07
C VAL A 88 -13.96 -7.48 -2.50
N PRO A 89 -14.04 -6.44 -3.34
CA PRO A 89 -14.28 -5.08 -2.86
C PRO A 89 -15.66 -4.91 -2.27
N ARG A 90 -15.78 -4.01 -1.30
CA ARG A 90 -17.07 -3.71 -0.66
C ARG A 90 -17.98 -2.93 -1.60
N LYS A 91 -19.17 -3.48 -1.88
CA LYS A 91 -20.21 -2.85 -2.73
C LYS A 91 -20.70 -1.51 -2.19
N THR A 92 -20.74 -1.36 -0.86
CA THR A 92 -21.25 -0.17 -0.17
C THR A 92 -20.21 0.94 0.01
N ALA A 93 -18.95 0.70 -0.37
CA ALA A 93 -17.90 1.70 -0.23
C ALA A 93 -18.22 2.95 -1.08
N LYS A 94 -18.13 4.13 -0.46
CA LYS A 94 -18.26 5.42 -1.16
C LYS A 94 -17.14 5.61 -2.17
N ARG A 95 -17.23 6.63 -3.04
CA ARG A 95 -16.11 7.00 -3.91
C ARG A 95 -14.87 7.28 -3.05
N VAL A 96 -13.80 6.54 -3.33
CA VAL A 96 -12.53 6.66 -2.61
C VAL A 96 -11.80 7.89 -3.11
N ARG A 97 -11.14 8.59 -2.18
CA ARG A 97 -10.16 9.65 -2.49
C ARG A 97 -8.79 9.03 -2.27
N PRO A 98 -8.11 8.58 -3.34
CA PRO A 98 -6.87 7.85 -3.18
C PRO A 98 -5.78 8.71 -2.55
N LEU A 99 -4.92 8.07 -1.75
CA LEU A 99 -3.75 8.73 -1.16
C LEU A 99 -2.75 9.12 -2.25
N VAL A 100 -2.60 8.27 -3.27
CA VAL A 100 -1.74 8.52 -4.44
C VAL A 100 -2.59 8.42 -5.71
N PRO A 101 -3.19 9.53 -6.19
CA PRO A 101 -4.13 9.50 -7.32
C PRO A 101 -3.53 9.06 -8.65
N SER A 102 -2.23 9.27 -8.87
CA SER A 102 -1.51 8.81 -10.07
C SER A 102 -1.47 7.29 -10.13
N LYS A 103 -0.91 6.65 -9.10
CA LYS A 103 -0.84 5.19 -8.96
C LYS A 103 -2.22 4.55 -8.99
N PHE A 104 -3.20 5.11 -8.26
CA PHE A 104 -4.56 4.60 -8.26
C PHE A 104 -5.22 4.63 -9.65
N ARG A 105 -5.05 5.72 -10.40
CA ARG A 105 -5.59 5.83 -11.77
C ARG A 105 -4.87 4.91 -12.73
N SER A 106 -3.55 4.79 -12.64
CA SER A 106 -2.78 3.84 -13.44
C SER A 106 -3.24 2.39 -13.18
N ARG A 107 -3.55 2.06 -11.93
CA ARG A 107 -3.95 0.70 -11.52
C ARG A 107 -5.39 0.33 -11.85
N TRP A 108 -6.33 1.25 -11.67
CA TRP A 108 -7.77 0.93 -11.72
C TRP A 108 -8.55 1.74 -12.76
N GLY A 109 -7.97 2.84 -13.24
CA GLY A 109 -8.58 3.76 -14.20
C GLY A 109 -10.01 4.17 -13.82
N SER A 110 -10.88 4.19 -14.83
CA SER A 110 -12.32 4.41 -14.67
C SER A 110 -13.08 3.18 -14.16
N MET A 111 -12.42 2.02 -14.06
CA MET A 111 -13.03 0.74 -13.70
C MET A 111 -13.23 0.57 -12.21
N ALA A 112 -12.55 1.34 -11.34
CA ALA A 112 -12.67 1.22 -9.88
C ALA A 112 -14.13 1.20 -9.37
N ALA A 113 -15.02 1.99 -9.97
CA ALA A 113 -16.44 1.96 -9.63
C ALA A 113 -17.17 0.70 -10.13
N LYS A 114 -16.79 0.17 -11.29
CA LYS A 114 -17.36 -1.05 -11.88
C LYS A 114 -16.89 -2.28 -11.11
N LEU A 115 -15.59 -2.38 -10.81
CA LEU A 115 -14.96 -3.46 -10.06
C LEU A 115 -15.59 -3.67 -8.67
N ARG A 116 -16.04 -2.60 -8.01
CA ARG A 116 -16.75 -2.73 -6.73
C ARG A 116 -18.16 -3.29 -6.86
N LYS A 117 -18.83 -3.06 -8.00
CA LYS A 117 -20.22 -3.47 -8.22
C LYS A 117 -20.34 -4.93 -8.64
N THR A 118 -19.30 -5.50 -9.25
CA THR A 118 -19.30 -6.91 -9.69
C THR A 118 -19.49 -7.88 -8.51
N GLY A 119 -18.90 -7.57 -7.35
CA GLY A 119 -18.90 -8.48 -6.20
C GLY A 119 -18.06 -9.75 -6.43
N LEU A 120 -17.24 -9.74 -7.47
CA LEU A 120 -16.26 -10.78 -7.78
C LEU A 120 -14.90 -10.41 -7.19
N PRO A 121 -13.99 -11.39 -7.00
CA PRO A 121 -12.59 -11.10 -6.73
C PRO A 121 -12.01 -10.20 -7.84
N LEU A 122 -11.15 -9.24 -7.47
CA LEU A 122 -10.62 -8.28 -8.45
C LEU A 122 -9.85 -8.97 -9.58
N GLY A 123 -9.12 -10.06 -9.29
CA GLY A 123 -8.39 -10.80 -10.32
C GLY A 123 -9.31 -11.40 -11.39
N GLU A 124 -10.47 -11.92 -10.98
CA GLU A 124 -11.47 -12.45 -11.93
C GLU A 124 -12.20 -11.32 -12.66
N ALA A 125 -12.58 -10.27 -11.94
CA ALA A 125 -13.24 -9.11 -12.52
C ALA A 125 -12.36 -8.46 -13.61
N LEU A 126 -11.06 -8.28 -13.34
CA LEU A 126 -10.10 -7.74 -14.31
C LEU A 126 -10.00 -8.61 -15.57
N LYS A 127 -9.92 -9.94 -15.42
CA LYS A 127 -9.93 -10.88 -16.57
C LYS A 127 -11.19 -10.77 -17.41
N ILE A 128 -12.36 -10.56 -16.79
CA ILE A 128 -13.62 -10.36 -17.51
C ILE A 128 -13.56 -9.06 -18.31
N PHE A 129 -13.08 -7.96 -17.70
CA PHE A 129 -12.98 -6.67 -18.39
C PHE A 129 -11.97 -6.70 -19.54
N GLU A 130 -10.82 -7.33 -19.34
CA GLU A 130 -9.80 -7.54 -20.38
C GLU A 130 -10.38 -8.33 -21.57
N LYS A 131 -11.07 -9.45 -21.30
CA LYS A 131 -11.75 -10.25 -22.34
C LYS A 131 -12.84 -9.47 -23.08
N SER A 132 -13.50 -8.53 -22.41
CA SER A 132 -14.55 -7.69 -23.01
C SER A 132 -14.01 -6.59 -23.93
N GLY A 133 -12.68 -6.48 -24.12
CA GLY A 133 -12.07 -5.48 -25.00
C GLY A 133 -12.14 -4.05 -24.47
N LEU A 134 -12.52 -3.85 -23.21
CA LEU A 134 -12.40 -2.56 -22.52
C LEU A 134 -10.91 -2.28 -22.29
N ARG A 135 -10.21 -1.78 -23.32
CA ARG A 135 -8.79 -1.46 -23.21
C ARG A 135 -8.56 -0.40 -22.15
N PHE A 136 -7.56 -0.69 -21.33
CA PHE A 136 -6.92 0.22 -20.43
C PHE A 136 -6.39 1.43 -21.20
N SER A 137 -6.74 2.65 -20.77
CA SER A 137 -5.94 3.84 -21.09
C SER A 137 -4.82 3.94 -20.04
N THR A 138 -3.90 2.98 -20.01
CA THR A 138 -2.63 3.08 -19.25
C THR A 138 -1.57 3.60 -20.20
N ASP A 139 -1.56 4.90 -20.39
CA ASP A 139 -0.48 5.59 -21.09
C ASP A 139 0.42 6.21 -20.02
N SER A 140 1.15 5.39 -19.24
CA SER A 140 2.05 5.90 -18.18
C SER A 140 3.09 4.91 -17.62
N LEU A 141 3.15 3.63 -18.03
CA LEU A 141 3.95 2.62 -17.31
C LEU A 141 5.28 2.22 -17.95
N GLU A 142 5.68 2.77 -19.09
CA GLU A 142 6.92 2.36 -19.77
C GLU A 142 8.18 3.19 -19.42
N HIS A 143 8.15 4.11 -18.45
CA HIS A 143 9.25 5.09 -18.24
C HIS A 143 10.04 4.97 -16.93
N HIS A 144 9.85 3.92 -16.12
CA HIS A 144 10.50 3.84 -14.80
C HIS A 144 11.54 2.72 -14.61
N GLU A 145 11.79 1.88 -15.61
CA GLU A 145 12.84 0.82 -15.51
C GLU A 145 14.22 1.24 -16.04
N GLU A 146 14.38 2.42 -16.66
CA GLU A 146 15.67 2.78 -17.32
C GLU A 146 16.66 3.61 -16.47
N PHE A 147 16.38 3.93 -15.19
CA PHE A 147 17.17 4.96 -14.47
C PHE A 147 18.08 4.49 -13.32
N GLU A 148 18.28 3.19 -13.08
CA GLU A 148 19.14 2.71 -11.98
C GLU A 148 20.40 1.93 -12.42
N GLU A 149 20.79 1.93 -13.70
CA GLU A 149 21.96 1.16 -14.16
C GLU A 149 23.21 1.99 -14.56
N SER A 150 23.23 3.30 -14.33
CA SER A 150 24.40 4.12 -14.65
C SER A 150 24.76 5.10 -13.54
N GLU A 151 25.55 4.63 -12.56
CA GLU A 151 26.66 5.39 -11.95
C GLU A 151 27.33 4.56 -10.84
N TYR A 152 28.12 3.58 -11.24
CA TYR A 152 29.30 3.13 -10.49
C TYR A 152 30.38 2.81 -11.52
N ILE A 153 31.11 3.84 -11.95
CA ILE A 153 32.41 3.66 -12.58
C ILE A 153 33.41 3.75 -11.43
N GLU A 154 34.04 2.61 -11.11
CA GLU A 154 35.14 2.53 -10.17
C GLU A 154 36.34 3.27 -10.77
N ASP A 155 36.69 4.43 -10.20
CA ASP A 155 38.02 5.03 -10.37
C ASP A 155 39.03 4.19 -9.56
N GLU A 156 39.58 3.16 -10.18
CA GLU A 156 40.74 2.45 -9.63
C GLU A 156 41.71 2.07 -10.76
N ASP A 157 42.40 3.07 -11.31
CA ASP A 157 43.67 2.91 -12.01
C ASP A 157 44.61 4.08 -11.64
N LEU A 158 45.08 4.04 -10.39
CA LEU A 158 46.37 4.58 -10.01
C LEU A 158 47.33 3.41 -9.91
N PHE A 159 48.16 3.17 -10.94
CA PHE A 159 49.59 2.84 -10.83
C PHE A 159 50.25 2.72 -12.21
#